data_AF-A0A2V5YD74-F1
#
_entry.id   AF-A0A2V5YD74-F1
#
_cell.length_a   1.000
_cell.length_b   1.000
_cell.length_c   1.000
_cell.angle_alpha   90.00
_cell.angle_beta   90.00
_cell.angle_gamma   90.00
#
_symmetry.space_group_name_H-M   'P 1'
#
loop_
_entity.id
_entity.type
_entity.pdbx_description
1 polymer ?
#
loop_
_entity_poly.entity_id
_entity_poly.type
_entity_poly.pdbx_seq_one_letter_code
_entity_poly.pdbx_strand_id
1 'polypeptide(L)'
;MDLGDKTTSLSLAERAMRVIPLEKDALHGPIPIEILARVAARFGEPDRAIAALQKLLSIPSTGPLASNAPITSALLRLDPMFDPLRQDPRFEKLLASAAQKDAKQ
;
A
#
# COMPACT_ATOMS: atom_id res chain seq x y z
N MET A 1 12.10 13.06 -12.41
CA MET A 1 12.57 13.04 -11.01
C MET A 1 12.67 11.59 -10.60
N ASP A 2 13.83 10.99 -10.85
CA ASP A 2 14.14 9.65 -10.36
C ASP A 2 14.13 9.67 -8.83
N LEU A 3 13.40 8.74 -8.22
CA LEU A 3 13.45 8.49 -6.78
C LEU A 3 14.83 7.91 -6.49
N GLY A 4 15.79 8.83 -6.28
CA GLY A 4 17.17 8.52 -5.96
C GLY A 4 17.24 7.46 -4.86
N ASP A 5 17.95 6.39 -5.17
CA ASP A 5 18.29 5.27 -4.31
C ASP A 5 17.10 4.51 -3.66
N LYS A 6 16.89 3.28 -4.14
CA LYS A 6 15.90 2.30 -3.62
C LYS A 6 15.93 2.21 -2.09
N THR A 7 17.14 2.18 -1.54
CA THR A 7 17.37 2.00 -0.10
C THR A 7 16.93 3.24 0.70
N THR A 8 17.22 4.43 0.18
CA THR A 8 16.82 5.70 0.80
C THR A 8 15.31 5.88 0.78
N SER A 9 14.67 5.56 -0.34
CA SER A 9 13.21 5.65 -0.48
C SER A 9 12.47 4.72 0.49
N LEU A 10 12.93 3.47 0.64
CA LEU A 10 12.38 2.53 1.61
C LEU A 10 12.65 2.96 3.05
N SER A 11 13.89 3.39 3.35
CA SER A 11 14.28 3.86 4.69
C SER A 11 13.46 5.08 5.13
N LEU A 12 13.19 6.01 4.22
CA LEU A 12 12.34 7.16 4.51
C LEU A 12 10.89 6.76 4.80
N ALA A 13 10.33 5.82 4.04
CA ALA A 13 8.99 5.30 4.30
C ALA A 13 8.91 4.55 5.65
N GLU A 14 9.89 3.70 5.95
CA GLU A 14 10.00 3.01 7.25
C GLU A 14 10.16 4.00 8.42
N ARG A 15 10.96 5.06 8.23
CA ARG A 15 11.10 6.13 9.21
C ARG A 15 9.79 6.89 9.40
N ALA A 16 9.06 7.17 8.33
CA ALA A 16 7.76 7.82 8.39
C ALA A 16 6.74 6.97 9.17
N MET A 17 6.76 5.64 9.02
CA MET A 17 5.95 4.72 9.84
C MET A 17 6.27 4.79 11.34
N ARG A 18 7.51 5.12 11.72
CA ARG A 18 7.90 5.33 13.13
C ARG A 18 7.48 6.69 13.66
N VAL A 19 7.50 7.72 12.81
CA VAL A 19 7.11 9.10 13.18
C VAL A 19 5.59 9.23 13.31
N ILE A 20 4.85 8.58 12.41
CA ILE A 20 3.38 8.56 12.39
C ILE A 20 2.92 7.11 12.53
N PRO A 21 3.01 6.55 13.75
CA PRO A 21 2.56 5.17 13.98
C PRO A 21 1.05 5.11 13.87
N LEU A 22 0.57 4.11 13.12
CA LEU A 22 -0.85 3.80 12.92
C LEU A 22 -1.63 3.73 14.24
N GLU A 23 -0.99 3.20 15.28
CA GLU A 23 -1.60 2.99 16.59
C GLU A 23 -1.86 4.31 17.34
N LYS A 24 -1.17 5.40 16.98
CA LYS A 24 -1.34 6.73 17.59
C LYS A 24 -2.07 7.70 16.68
N ASP A 25 -1.96 7.54 15.37
CA ASP A 25 -2.64 8.36 14.37
C ASP A 25 -3.27 7.45 13.31
N ALA A 26 -4.55 7.10 13.53
CA ALA A 26 -5.31 6.29 12.60
C ALA A 26 -5.71 7.05 11.31
N LEU A 27 -5.61 8.39 11.31
CA LEU A 27 -5.93 9.22 10.15
C LEU A 27 -4.75 9.30 9.19
N HIS A 28 -3.54 9.57 9.68
CA HIS A 28 -2.34 9.74 8.85
C HIS A 28 -1.38 8.54 8.87
N GLY A 29 -1.49 7.65 9.85
CA GLY A 29 -0.64 6.45 9.96
C GLY A 29 -0.71 5.47 8.77
N PRO A 30 -1.80 5.39 8.00
CA PRO A 30 -1.81 4.62 6.76
C PRO A 30 -0.99 5.22 5.61
N ILE A 31 -0.81 6.54 5.58
CA ILE A 31 -0.08 7.25 4.52
C ILE A 31 1.34 6.69 4.30
N PRO A 32 2.21 6.57 5.33
CA PRO A 32 3.56 6.04 5.14
C PRO A 32 3.56 4.56 4.73
N ILE A 33 2.54 3.78 5.10
CA ILE A 33 2.40 2.37 4.71
C ILE A 33 2.08 2.27 3.22
N GLU A 34 1.22 3.15 2.70
CA GLU A 34 0.90 3.21 1.28
C GLU A 34 2.11 3.66 0.44
N ILE A 35 2.85 4.66 0.93
CA ILE A 35 4.08 5.10 0.28
C ILE A 35 5.08 3.94 0.19
N LEU A 36 5.25 3.16 1.27
CA LEU A 36 6.10 1.98 1.27
C LEU A 36 5.64 0.95 0.22
N ALA A 37 4.33 0.68 0.15
CA ALA A 37 3.78 -0.27 -0.81
C ALA A 37 4.10 0.11 -2.27
N ARG A 38 3.95 1.40 -2.60
CA ARG A 38 4.19 1.93 -3.96
C ARG A 38 5.68 1.97 -4.30
N VAL A 39 6.53 2.36 -3.35
CA VAL A 39 7.99 2.32 -3.50
C VAL A 39 8.46 0.88 -3.70
N ALA A 40 7.99 -0.05 -2.87
CA ALA A 40 8.33 -1.47 -2.98
C ALA A 40 7.88 -2.07 -4.32
N ALA A 41 6.65 -1.75 -4.77
CA ALA A 41 6.15 -2.19 -6.08
C ALA A 41 7.02 -1.67 -7.24
N ARG A 42 7.43 -0.40 -7.19
CA ARG A 42 8.29 0.23 -8.21
C ARG A 42 9.69 -0.39 -8.26
N PHE A 43 10.25 -0.77 -7.12
CA PHE A 43 11.60 -1.33 -7.02
C PHE A 43 11.67 -2.86 -7.11
N GLY A 44 10.57 -3.50 -7.53
CA GLY A 44 10.52 -4.96 -7.72
C GLY A 44 10.64 -5.75 -6.41
N GLU A 45 10.11 -5.21 -5.30
CA GLU A 45 10.05 -5.86 -3.99
C GLU A 45 8.60 -6.30 -3.70
N PRO A 46 8.09 -7.35 -4.38
CA PRO A 46 6.70 -7.75 -4.27
C PRO A 46 6.31 -8.19 -2.86
N ASP A 47 7.20 -8.89 -2.16
CA ASP A 47 6.99 -9.31 -0.77
C ASP A 47 6.71 -8.14 0.17
N ARG A 48 7.53 -7.09 0.10
CA ARG A 48 7.36 -5.88 0.93
C ARG A 48 6.09 -5.11 0.55
N ALA A 49 5.80 -5.02 -0.74
CA ALA A 49 4.61 -4.33 -1.22
C ALA A 49 3.32 -5.03 -0.78
N ILE A 50 3.24 -6.36 -0.95
CA ILE A 50 2.10 -7.18 -0.57
C ILE A 50 1.85 -7.10 0.94
N ALA A 51 2.90 -7.19 1.76
CA ALA A 51 2.76 -7.08 3.22
C ALA A 51 2.18 -5.71 3.65
N ALA A 52 2.62 -4.62 3.03
CA ALA A 52 2.11 -3.29 3.30
C ALA A 52 0.64 -3.12 2.87
N LEU A 53 0.29 -3.62 1.68
CA LEU A 53 -1.09 -3.62 1.18
C LEU A 53 -2.02 -4.46 2.06
N GLN A 54 -1.56 -5.60 2.57
CA GLN A 54 -2.34 -6.44 3.46
C GLN A 54 -2.66 -5.72 4.77
N LYS A 55 -1.70 -4.96 5.31
CA LYS A 55 -1.91 -4.13 6.49
C LYS A 55 -2.93 -3.03 6.21
N LEU A 56 -2.81 -2.32 5.09
CA LEU A 56 -3.77 -1.27 4.68
C LEU A 56 -5.20 -1.81 4.52
N LEU A 57 -5.38 -2.96 3.87
CA LEU A 57 -6.67 -3.61 3.65
C LEU A 57 -7.27 -4.26 4.91
N SER A 58 -6.50 -4.35 5.99
CA SER A 58 -6.98 -4.84 7.29
C SER A 58 -7.48 -3.71 8.19
N ILE A 59 -7.27 -2.45 7.79
CA ILE A 59 -7.66 -1.27 8.54
C ILE A 59 -8.72 -0.54 7.72
N PRO A 60 -9.81 -0.02 8.31
CA PRO A 60 -10.66 0.95 7.65
C PRO A 60 -9.85 2.24 7.45
N SER A 61 -9.11 2.31 6.35
CA SER A 61 -8.14 3.36 6.08
C SER A 61 -8.61 4.20 4.91
N THR A 62 -8.62 5.50 5.15
CA THR A 62 -8.81 6.57 4.17
C THR A 62 -7.53 6.73 3.34
N GLY A 63 -7.55 6.44 2.04
CA GLY A 63 -6.38 6.60 1.17
C GLY A 63 -6.12 8.08 0.84
N PRO A 64 -4.86 8.53 0.77
CA PRO A 64 -4.49 9.93 0.59
C PRO A 64 -4.65 10.44 -0.84
N LEU A 65 -4.78 9.56 -1.84
CA LEU A 65 -4.68 9.95 -3.26
C LEU A 65 -6.00 10.27 -3.96
N ALA A 66 -7.13 9.74 -3.49
CA ALA A 66 -8.43 9.96 -4.15
C ALA A 66 -9.46 10.47 -3.16
N SER A 67 -9.40 11.75 -2.77
CA SER A 67 -10.46 12.38 -1.97
C SER A 67 -10.81 11.63 -0.69
N ASN A 68 -9.82 11.14 0.05
CA ASN A 68 -10.06 10.30 1.22
C ASN A 68 -10.71 8.92 0.90
N ALA A 69 -10.62 8.44 -0.34
CA ALA A 69 -11.16 7.13 -0.71
C ALA A 69 -10.24 6.02 -0.20
N PRO A 70 -10.82 4.95 0.38
CA PRO A 70 -10.04 3.84 0.89
C PRO A 70 -9.25 3.14 -0.22
N ILE A 71 -8.10 2.59 0.17
CA ILE A 71 -7.38 1.62 -0.68
C ILE A 71 -8.29 0.40 -0.83
N THR A 72 -8.87 0.22 -2.02
CA THR A 72 -9.75 -0.91 -2.36
C THR A 72 -9.06 -1.86 -3.33
N SER A 73 -9.56 -3.10 -3.40
CA SER A 73 -9.11 -4.07 -4.41
C SER A 73 -9.23 -3.55 -5.84
N ALA A 74 -10.29 -2.79 -6.14
CA ALA A 74 -10.51 -2.20 -7.45
C ALA A 74 -9.45 -1.13 -7.77
N LEU A 75 -9.09 -0.28 -6.80
CA LEU A 75 -8.06 0.74 -6.98
C LEU A 75 -6.69 0.10 -7.23
N LEU A 76 -6.33 -0.94 -6.47
CA LEU A 76 -5.08 -1.67 -6.66
C LEU A 76 -4.99 -2.37 -8.03
N ARG A 77 -6.13 -2.77 -8.61
CA ARG A 77 -6.23 -3.31 -9.98
C ARG A 77 -6.17 -2.25 -11.08
N LEU A 78 -6.43 -0.98 -10.75
CA LEU A 78 -6.45 0.12 -11.72
C LEU A 78 -5.15 0.92 -11.70
N ASP A 79 -4.47 1.01 -10.55
CA ASP A 79 -3.25 1.81 -10.41
C ASP A 79 -2.05 1.12 -11.11
N PRO A 80 -1.46 1.77 -12.13
CA PRO A 80 -0.32 1.22 -12.87
C PRO A 80 0.95 1.03 -12.01
N MET A 81 1.02 1.65 -10.84
CA MET A 81 2.12 1.47 -9.89
C MET A 81 2.23 0.02 -9.39
N PHE A 82 1.13 -0.73 -9.38
CA PHE A 82 1.08 -2.12 -8.95
C PHE A 82 1.12 -3.11 -10.12
N ASP A 83 1.27 -2.65 -11.36
CA ASP A 83 1.43 -3.52 -12.53
C ASP A 83 2.53 -4.58 -12.35
N PRO A 84 3.70 -4.27 -11.74
CA PRO A 84 4.72 -5.28 -11.46
C PRO A 84 4.26 -6.38 -10.50
N LEU A 85 3.29 -6.10 -9.62
CA LEU A 85 2.76 -7.07 -8.65
C LEU A 85 1.65 -7.95 -9.23
N ARG A 86 1.02 -7.56 -10.35
CA ARG A 86 -0.06 -8.35 -10.98
C ARG A 86 0.39 -9.74 -11.44
N GLN A 87 1.69 -9.93 -11.65
CA GLN A 87 2.26 -11.23 -11.99
C GLN A 87 2.46 -12.15 -10.77
N ASP A 88 2.31 -11.64 -9.54
CA ASP A 88 2.46 -12.43 -8.32
C ASP A 88 1.11 -13.03 -7.87
N PRO A 89 0.99 -14.37 -7.74
CA PRO A 89 -0.23 -15.03 -7.27
C PRO A 89 -0.71 -14.57 -5.88
N ARG A 90 0.20 -14.08 -5.04
CA ARG A 90 -0.12 -13.56 -3.70
C ARG A 90 -0.86 -12.23 -3.78
N PHE A 91 -0.52 -11.39 -4.76
CA PHE A 91 -1.21 -10.13 -5.01
C PHE A 91 -2.64 -10.39 -5.50
N GLU A 92 -2.84 -11.31 -6.45
CA GLU A 92 -4.19 -11.71 -6.90
C GLU A 92 -5.07 -12.25 -5.76
N LYS A 93 -4.51 -13.10 -4.88
CA LYS A 93 -5.23 -13.57 -3.69
C LYS A 93 -5.62 -12.44 -2.75
N LEU A 94 -4.72 -11.47 -2.55
CA LEU A 94 -4.97 -10.30 -1.73
C LEU A 94 -6.08 -9.42 -2.33
N LEU A 95 -6.09 -9.23 -3.66
CA LEU A 95 -7.15 -8.52 -4.37
C LEU A 95 -8.50 -9.23 -4.27
N ALA A 96 -8.53 -10.57 -4.43
CA ALA A 96 -9.75 -11.35 -4.30
C ALA A 96 -10.31 -11.29 -2.86
N SER A 97 -9.45 -11.40 -1.85
CA SER A 97 -9.85 -11.28 -0.45
C SER A 97 -10.33 -9.87 -0.10
N ALA A 98 -9.70 -8.84 -0.64
CA ALA A 98 -10.11 -7.45 -0.46
C ALA A 98 -11.44 -7.17 -1.14
N ALA A 99 -11.65 -7.64 -2.37
CA ALA A 99 -12.93 -7.50 -3.08
C ALA A 99 -14.11 -8.11 -2.31
N GLN A 100 -13.89 -9.23 -1.61
CA GLN A 100 -14.91 -9.81 -0.72
C GLN A 100 -15.21 -8.96 0.52
N LYS A 101 -14.23 -8.20 1.02
CA LYS A 101 -14.44 -7.25 2.12
C LYS A 101 -15.14 -5.99 1.62
N ASP A 102 -14.72 -5.48 0.46
CA ASP A 102 -15.33 -4.32 -0.20
C ASP A 102 -16.82 -4.56 -0.50
N ALA A 103 -17.20 -5.78 -0.90
CA ALA A 103 -18.60 -6.17 -1.17
C ALA A 103 -19.46 -6.39 0.09
N LYS A 104 -18.84 -6.40 1.28
CA LYS A 104 -19.51 -6.67 2.57
C LYS A 104 -19.53 -5.44 3.49
N GLN A 105 -18.93 -4.33 3.06
CA GLN A 105 -19.05 -3.01 3.67
C GLN A 105 -20.24 -2.24 3.08
#